data_AF-A0A6I7TVG4-F1
#
_entry.id   AF-A0A6I7TVG4-F1
#
_cell.length_a   1.000
_cell.length_b   1.000
_cell.length_c   1.000
_cell.angle_alpha   90.00
_cell.angle_beta   90.00
_cell.angle_gamma   90.00
#
_symmetry.space_group_name_H-M   'P 1'
#
loop_
_entity.id
_entity.type
_entity.pdbx_description
1 polymer ?
#
loop_
_entity_poly.entity_id
_entity_poly.type
_entity_poly.pdbx_seq_one_letter_code
_entity_poly.pdbx_strand_id
1 'polypeptide(L)' 'MIQKTLEALDGEGFDLVLGKVLKAMFGLIVFGCFPYFLYLLFII' A
#
# COMPACT_ATOMS: atom_id res chain seq x y z
N MET A 1 -26.25 6.33 -10.34
CA MET A 1 -25.29 6.27 -9.20
C MET A 1 -24.41 5.01 -9.28
N ILE A 2 -24.98 3.83 -9.54
CA ILE A 2 -24.24 2.55 -9.66
C ILE A 2 -23.23 2.51 -10.83
N GLN A 3 -23.55 3.13 -11.99
CA GLN A 3 -22.65 3.08 -13.16
C GLN A 3 -21.33 3.83 -12.97
N LYS A 4 -21.31 4.92 -12.19
CA LYS A 4 -20.09 5.69 -11.90
C LYS A 4 -19.10 4.91 -11.03
N THR A 5 -19.62 4.07 -10.14
CA THR A 5 -18.82 3.16 -9.32
C THR A 5 -18.35 1.95 -10.12
N LEU A 6 -19.15 1.51 -11.09
CA LEU A 6 -18.81 0.40 -11.99
C LEU A 6 -17.72 0.79 -13.00
N GLU A 7 -17.76 2.02 -13.54
CA GLU A 7 -16.69 2.60 -14.38
C GLU A 7 -15.39 2.88 -13.60
N ALA A 8 -15.48 3.19 -12.30
CA ALA A 8 -14.30 3.29 -11.43
C ALA A 8 -13.70 1.92 -11.06
N LEU A 9 -14.50 0.86 -11.23
CA LEU A 9 -14.11 -0.55 -11.14
C LEU A 9 -13.86 -1.15 -12.53
N ASP A 10 -13.72 -0.32 -13.57
CA ASP A 10 -13.21 -0.77 -14.86
C ASP A 10 -11.77 -1.20 -14.60
N GLY A 11 -11.49 -2.49 -14.84
CA GLY A 11 -10.42 -3.23 -14.16
C GLY A 11 -9.03 -2.57 -14.23
N GLU A 12 -8.76 -1.81 -15.30
CA GLU A 12 -7.50 -1.07 -15.47
C GLU A 12 -7.30 0.06 -14.46
N GLY A 13 -8.35 0.83 -14.15
CA GLY A 13 -8.29 1.92 -13.18
C GLY A 13 -8.12 1.41 -11.76
N PHE A 14 -8.83 0.32 -11.44
CA PHE A 14 -8.72 -0.36 -10.15
C PHE A 14 -7.32 -0.95 -9.95
N ASP A 15 -6.77 -1.65 -10.93
CA ASP A 15 -5.41 -2.23 -10.85
C ASP A 15 -4.34 -1.17 -10.66
N LEU A 16 -4.45 -0.03 -11.34
CA LEU A 16 -3.51 1.07 -11.21
C LEU A 16 -3.57 1.71 -9.81
N VAL A 17 -4.76 1.88 -9.25
CA VAL A 17 -4.93 2.39 -7.87
C VAL A 17 -4.44 1.36 -6.85
N LEU A 18 -4.83 0.09 -7.01
CA LEU A 18 -4.43 -1.01 -6.14
C LEU A 18 -2.91 -1.17 -6.11
N GLY A 19 -2.24 -1.11 -7.26
CA GLY A 19 -0.79 -1.17 -7.37
C GLY A 19 -0.08 -0.01 -6.66
N LYS A 20 -0.63 1.21 -6.74
CA LYS A 20 -0.12 2.37 -6.00
C LYS A 20 -0.29 2.20 -4.50
N VAL A 21 -1.46 1.75 -4.05
CA VAL A 21 -1.75 1.53 -2.62
C VAL A 21 -0.85 0.43 -2.06
N LEU A 22 -0.72 -0.71 -2.74
CA LEU A 22 0.18 -1.80 -2.34
C LEU A 22 1.63 -1.33 -2.22
N LYS A 23 2.12 -0.55 -3.19
CA LYS A 23 3.47 -0.01 -3.14
C LYS A 23 3.68 0.98 -1.99
N ALA A 24 2.69 1.82 -1.71
CA ALA A 24 2.71 2.74 -0.57
C ALA A 24 2.70 2.00 0.78
N MET A 25 1.84 0.98 0.91
CA MET A 25 1.78 0.14 2.11
C MET A 25 3.08 -0.63 2.32
N PHE A 26 3.66 -1.20 1.27
CA PHE A 26 4.96 -1.85 1.34
C PHE A 26 6.05 -0.85 1.79
N GLY A 27 6.07 0.34 1.21
CA GLY A 27 6.97 1.43 1.63
C GLY A 27 6.82 1.77 3.10
N LEU A 28 5.59 1.91 3.62
CA LEU A 28 5.34 2.18 5.03
C LEU A 28 5.78 1.05 5.96
N ILE A 29 5.57 -0.21 5.56
CA ILE A 29 6.03 -1.37 6.34
C ILE A 29 7.56 -1.40 6.37
N VAL A 30 8.22 -1.21 5.23
CA VAL A 30 9.68 -1.20 5.17
C VAL A 30 10.22 0.00 5.96
N PHE A 31 9.70 1.21 5.80
CA PHE A 31 10.20 2.39 6.53
C PHE A 31 9.78 2.46 7.99
N GLY A 32 8.69 1.81 8.39
CA GLY A 32 8.21 1.82 9.79
C GLY A 32 8.72 0.62 10.57
N CYS A 33 8.50 -0.59 10.05
CA CYS A 33 8.85 -1.82 10.75
C CYS A 33 10.34 -2.13 10.66
N PHE A 34 11.04 -1.84 9.56
CA PHE A 34 12.46 -2.16 9.46
C PHE A 34 13.32 -1.36 10.45
N PRO A 35 13.13 -0.02 10.61
CA PRO A 35 13.89 0.72 11.63
C PRO A 35 13.54 0.29 13.05
N TYR A 36 12.27 -0.02 13.33
CA TYR A 36 11.87 -0.54 14.62
C TYR A 36 12.49 -1.92 14.90
N PHE A 37 12.54 -2.80 13.90
CA PHE A 37 13.22 -4.09 14.00
C PHE A 37 14.72 -3.93 14.27
N LEU A 38 15.41 -3.03 13.56
CA LEU A 38 16.82 -2.73 13.82
C LEU A 38 17.03 -2.15 15.23
N TYR A 39 16.14 -1.27 15.70
CA TYR A 39 16.17 -0.76 17.07
C TYR A 39 16.11 -1.90 18.10
N LEU A 40 15.16 -2.83 17.94
CA LEU A 40 15.05 -3.99 18.81
C LEU A 40 16.28 -4.90 18.77
N LEU A 41 16.91 -5.07 17.61
CA LEU A 41 17.98 -6.05 17.42
C LEU A 41 19.35 -5.54 17.88
N PHE A 42 19.58 -4.22 17.82
CA PHE A 42 20.88 -3.62 18.12
C PHE A 42 20.91 -2.81 19.42
N ILE A 43 19.76 -2.38 19.95
CA ILE A 43 19.71 -1.49 21.13
C ILE A 43 19.14 -2.18 22.37
N ILE A 44 18.16 -3.08 22.22
CA ILE A 44 17.64 -3.90 23.34
C ILE A 44 18.50 -5.16 23.46
#